data_AF-A0A969D199-F1
#
_entry.id   AF-A0A969D199-F1
#
_cell.length_a   1.000
_cell.length_b   1.000
_cell.length_c   1.000
_cell.angle_alpha   90.00
_cell.angle_beta   90.00
_cell.angle_gamma   90.00
#
_symmetry.space_group_name_H-M   'P 1'
#
loop_
_entity.id
_entity.type
_entity.pdbx_description
1 polymer ?
#
loop_
_entity_poly.entity_id
_entity_poly.type
_entity_poly.pdbx_seq_one_letter_code
_entity_poly.pdbx_strand_id
1 'polypeptide(L)'
;MSSVDARHWFAEELRHVAPIRNNKAIVRAFATVPRERFLGAGPWRIFPSGHDAWTTEDDDPSRLYHNVLVVVDATRDLNNGE
;
A
#
# COMPACT_ATOMS: atom_id res chain seq x y z
N MET A 1 4.86 6.78 -12.86
CA MET A 1 4.79 7.78 -11.78
C MET A 1 5.99 7.54 -10.87
N SER A 2 6.67 8.57 -10.35
CA SER A 2 7.80 8.30 -9.44
C SER A 2 7.30 7.68 -8.12
N SER A 3 8.15 6.98 -7.37
CA SER A 3 7.76 6.43 -6.07
C SER A 3 7.40 7.52 -5.05
N VAL A 4 7.96 8.72 -5.19
CA VAL A 4 7.59 9.89 -4.37
C VAL A 4 6.19 10.35 -4.72
N ASP A 5 5.88 10.53 -6.01
CA ASP A 5 4.55 10.92 -6.46
C ASP A 5 3.49 9.88 -6.05
N ALA A 6 3.83 8.58 -6.13
CA ALA A 6 2.97 7.49 -5.70
C ALA A 6 2.64 7.56 -4.20
N ARG A 7 3.62 7.83 -3.34
CA ARG A 7 3.41 8.04 -1.90
C ARG A 7 2.48 9.21 -1.61
N HIS A 8 2.66 10.33 -2.30
CA HIS A 8 1.81 11.50 -2.14
C HIS A 8 0.37 11.20 -2.58
N TRP A 9 0.20 10.49 -3.69
CA TRP A 9 -1.11 10.07 -4.17
C TRP A 9 -1.81 9.14 -3.16
N PHE A 10 -1.10 8.14 -2.65
CA PHE A 10 -1.59 7.23 -1.61
C PHE A 10 -2.00 7.96 -0.32
N ALA A 11 -1.21 8.94 0.11
CA ALA A 11 -1.55 9.75 1.28
C ALA A 11 -2.85 10.54 1.08
N GLU A 12 -3.05 11.10 -0.12
CA GLU A 12 -4.31 11.79 -0.45
C GLU A 12 -5.48 10.82 -0.59
N GLU A 13 -5.29 9.64 -1.17
CA GLU A 13 -6.30 8.58 -1.19
C GLU A 13 -6.77 8.26 0.24
N LEU A 14 -5.83 7.91 1.14
CA LEU A 14 -6.13 7.59 2.54
C LEU A 14 -6.79 8.74 3.29
N ARG A 15 -6.44 10.00 2.99
CA ARG A 15 -7.11 11.17 3.58
C ARG A 15 -8.61 11.18 3.29
N HIS A 16 -9.05 10.60 2.18
CA HIS A 16 -10.47 10.56 1.80
C HIS A 16 -11.18 9.27 2.19
N VAL A 17 -10.50 8.13 2.17
CA VAL A 17 -11.13 6.81 2.37
C VAL A 17 -11.00 6.26 3.80
N ALA A 18 -10.11 6.84 4.62
CA ALA A 18 -9.87 6.40 6.00
C ALA A 18 -10.21 7.49 7.02
N PRO A 19 -10.43 7.15 8.31
CA PRO A 19 -10.79 8.10 9.37
C PRO A 19 -9.60 8.97 9.85
N ILE A 20 -8.74 9.42 8.92
CA ILE A 20 -7.55 10.25 9.18
C ILE A 20 -7.63 11.64 8.57
N ARG A 21 -8.75 11.99 7.90
CA ARG A 21 -8.94 13.22 7.11
C ARG A 21 -8.43 14.50 7.79
N ASN A 22 -8.71 14.64 9.09
CA ASN A 22 -8.37 15.84 9.86
C ASN A 22 -6.98 15.76 10.53
N ASN A 23 -6.31 14.60 10.50
CA ASN A 23 -5.00 14.41 11.10
C ASN A 23 -3.89 14.58 10.05
N LYS A 24 -3.46 15.83 9.86
CA LYS A 24 -2.40 16.19 8.90
C LYS A 24 -1.08 15.49 9.18
N ALA A 25 -0.77 15.15 10.43
CA ALA A 25 0.48 14.46 10.77
C ALA A 25 0.47 13.02 10.25
N ILE A 26 -0.65 12.30 10.42
CA ILE A 26 -0.81 10.93 9.91
C ILE A 26 -0.78 10.91 8.37
N VAL A 27 -1.49 11.84 7.70
CA VAL A 27 -1.47 11.93 6.23
C VAL A 27 -0.04 12.14 5.70
N ARG A 28 0.73 13.04 6.32
CA ARG A 28 2.14 13.25 5.96
C ARG A 28 3.02 12.01 6.18
N ALA A 29 2.74 11.20 7.20
CA ALA A 29 3.49 9.97 7.43
C ALA A 29 3.33 9.02 6.23
N PHE A 30 2.12 8.85 5.71
CA PHE A 30 1.88 8.01 4.53
C PHE A 30 2.58 8.53 3.26
N ALA A 31 2.79 9.84 3.13
CA ALA A 31 3.52 10.42 2.00
C ALA A 31 5.06 10.25 2.09
N THR A 32 5.59 9.92 3.27
CA THR A 32 7.05 9.95 3.53
C THR A 32 7.65 8.58 3.82
N VAL A 33 6.84 7.62 4.29
CA VAL A 33 7.31 6.26 4.60
C VAL A 33 7.39 5.42 3.32
N PRO A 34 8.57 4.87 2.97
CA PRO A 34 8.73 4.00 1.80
C PRO A 34 8.17 2.61 2.09
N ARG A 35 6.88 2.39 1.79
CA ARG A 35 6.14 1.15 2.09
C ARG A 35 6.81 -0.09 1.49
N GLU A 36 7.44 0.03 0.32
CA GLU A 36 8.15 -1.05 -0.37
C GLU A 36 9.29 -1.66 0.46
N ARG A 37 9.86 -0.92 1.42
CA ARG A 37 10.95 -1.44 2.27
C ARG A 37 10.50 -2.50 3.28
N PHE A 38 9.19 -2.68 3.47
CA PHE A 38 8.62 -3.57 4.49
C PHE A 38 7.89 -4.78 3.90
N LEU A 39 7.80 -4.89 2.57
CA LEU A 39 6.97 -5.89 1.89
C LEU A 39 7.76 -6.89 1.04
N GLY A 40 9.09 -6.88 1.16
CA GLY A 40 9.97 -7.73 0.36
C GLY A 40 10.00 -7.34 -1.12
N ALA A 41 10.72 -8.13 -1.93
CA ALA A 41 10.80 -7.93 -3.37
C ALA A 41 9.48 -8.34 -4.05
N GLY A 42 9.09 -7.58 -5.07
CA GLY A 42 7.95 -7.95 -5.93
C GLY A 42 8.30 -9.07 -6.93
N PRO A 43 7.34 -9.46 -7.78
CA PRO A 43 5.96 -8.95 -7.82
C PRO A 43 5.16 -9.39 -6.59
N TRP A 44 4.21 -8.55 -6.16
CA TRP A 44 3.46 -8.76 -4.93
C TRP A 44 2.10 -9.37 -5.19
N ARG A 45 1.67 -10.27 -4.30
CA ARG A 45 0.29 -10.74 -4.26
C ARG A 45 -0.57 -9.74 -3.48
N ILE A 46 -1.49 -9.10 -4.18
CA ILE A 46 -2.41 -8.08 -3.66
C ILE A 46 -3.78 -8.70 -3.43
N PHE A 47 -4.38 -8.36 -2.30
CA PHE A 47 -5.77 -8.64 -1.94
C PHE A 47 -6.48 -7.31 -1.66
N PRO A 48 -7.24 -6.74 -2.62
CA PRO A 48 -8.06 -5.58 -2.32
C PRO A 48 -9.32 -6.00 -1.56
N SER A 49 -9.94 -5.04 -0.89
CA SER A 49 -11.24 -5.27 -0.26
C SER A 49 -12.31 -5.59 -1.32
N GLY A 50 -12.93 -6.78 -1.22
CA GLY A 50 -14.09 -7.16 -2.03
C GLY A 50 -13.81 -7.68 -3.44
N HIS A 51 -12.55 -7.98 -3.78
CA HIS A 51 -12.21 -8.61 -5.07
C HIS A 51 -11.22 -9.77 -4.88
N ASP A 52 -11.09 -10.60 -5.91
CA ASP A 52 -10.11 -11.67 -5.95
C ASP A 52 -8.68 -11.14 -5.88
N ALA A 53 -7.78 -11.94 -5.31
CA ALA A 53 -6.36 -11.63 -5.29
C ALA A 53 -5.76 -11.68 -6.70
N TRP A 54 -4.78 -10.82 -6.95
CA TRP A 54 -3.91 -10.91 -8.13
C TRP A 54 -2.45 -10.69 -7.74
N THR A 55 -1.55 -11.03 -8.65
CA THR A 55 -0.13 -10.69 -8.53
C THR A 55 0.16 -9.50 -9.42
N THR A 56 0.95 -8.54 -8.94
CA THR A 56 1.38 -7.40 -9.76
C THR A 56 2.13 -7.88 -11.01
N GLU A 57 2.04 -7.12 -12.09
CA GLU A 57 2.73 -7.43 -13.35
C GLU A 57 4.26 -7.35 -13.22
N ASP A 58 4.72 -6.44 -12.35
CA ASP A 58 6.12 -6.08 -12.14
C ASP A 58 6.40 -5.80 -10.65
N ASP A 59 7.65 -5.45 -10.35
CA ASP A 59 8.14 -5.03 -9.05
C ASP A 59 8.19 -3.49 -8.90
N ASP A 60 7.46 -2.73 -9.73
CA ASP A 60 7.39 -1.28 -9.59
C ASP A 60 6.76 -0.92 -8.23
N PRO A 61 7.47 -0.20 -7.34
CA PRO A 61 6.93 0.19 -6.04
C PRO A 61 5.61 0.96 -6.13
N SER A 62 5.31 1.61 -7.27
CA SER A 62 4.03 2.31 -7.48
C SER A 62 2.80 1.40 -7.28
N ARG A 63 2.93 0.09 -7.50
CA ARG A 63 1.84 -0.90 -7.29
C ARG A 63 1.40 -1.03 -5.83
N LEU A 64 2.25 -0.64 -4.88
CA LEU A 64 2.00 -0.75 -3.44
C LEU A 64 1.29 0.47 -2.83
N TYR A 65 1.16 1.55 -3.62
CA TYR A 65 0.67 2.85 -3.17
C TYR A 65 -0.83 3.02 -3.44
N HIS A 66 -1.59 2.02 -3.03
CA HIS A 66 -3.04 2.00 -3.03
C HIS A 66 -3.55 1.45 -1.69
N ASN A 67 -4.81 1.73 -1.34
CA ASN A 67 -5.46 1.14 -0.17
C ASN A 67 -5.80 -0.35 -0.36
N VAL A 68 -4.76 -1.20 -0.42
CA VAL A 68 -4.84 -2.65 -0.64
C VAL A 68 -4.03 -3.42 0.40
N LEU A 69 -4.37 -4.70 0.60
CA LEU A 69 -3.59 -5.64 1.39
C LEU A 69 -2.56 -6.34 0.50
N VAL A 70 -1.40 -6.61 1.07
CA VAL A 70 -0.28 -7.29 0.43
C VAL A 70 0.08 -8.48 1.29
N VAL A 71 0.15 -9.65 0.67
CA VAL A 71 0.56 -10.88 1.36
C VAL A 71 2.02 -10.76 1.78
N VAL A 72 2.28 -11.00 3.05
CA VAL A 72 3.63 -11.05 3.62
C VAL A 72 4.06 -12.51 3.80
N ASP A 73 3.15 -13.37 4.28
CA ASP A 73 3.42 -14.79 4.46
C ASP A 73 2.14 -15.60 4.27
N ALA A 74 2.00 -16.21 3.09
CA ALA A 74 0.84 -17.02 2.75
C ALA A 74 0.72 -18.30 3.59
N THR A 75 1.82 -18.82 4.14
CA THR A 75 1.80 -20.07 4.92
C THR A 75 1.24 -19.87 6.33
N ARG A 76 1.30 -18.63 6.81
CA ARG A 76 0.76 -18.19 8.11
C ARG A 76 -0.50 -17.34 7.98
N ASP A 77 -1.01 -17.18 6.76
CA ASP A 77 -2.15 -16.31 6.44
C ASP A 77 -1.92 -14.89 6.97
N LEU A 78 -0.77 -14.29 6.63
CA LEU A 78 -0.39 -12.94 7.04
C LEU A 78 -0.37 -11.98 5.87
N ASN A 79 -1.08 -10.87 6.04
CA ASN A 79 -0.98 -9.68 5.19
C ASN A 79 -0.61 -8.43 5.99
N ASN A 80 -0.37 -7.32 5.32
CA ASN A 80 0.12 -6.09 5.96
C ASN A 80 -0.94 -5.29 6.75
N GLY A 81 -2.16 -5.79 6.91
CA GLY A 81 -3.27 -5.17 7.65
C GLY A 81 -3.90 -6.07 8.73
N GLU A 82 -3.37 -7.27 8.94
CA GLU A 82 -3.74 -8.22 10.01
C GLU A 82 -2.79 -8.14 11.22
#